data_AF-A0A060C3T8-F1
#
_entry.id   AF-A0A060C3T8-F1
#
_cell.length_a   1.000
_cell.length_b   1.000
_cell.length_c   1.000
_cell.angle_alpha   90.00
_cell.angle_beta   90.00
_cell.angle_gamma   90.00
#
_symmetry.space_group_name_H-M   'P 1'
#
loop_
_entity.id
_entity.type
_entity.pdbx_description
1 polymer ?
#
loop_
_entity_poly.entity_id
_entity_poly.type
_entity_poly.pdbx_seq_one_letter_code
_entity_poly.pdbx_strand_id
1 'polypeptide(L)'
;PLAGAPRIRIRVRPLADWGARVPESTWGSNHVRWLLPDFNLRLTTDAPLRFVRDQTPFILAHTVHMVLGVDEPWIARCPATWTRHCAIPPTIG
;
A
#
# COMPACT_ATOMS: atom_id res chain seq x y z
N PRO A 1 -0.46 -30.14 -0.82
CA PRO A 1 -1.18 -29.35 -1.85
C PRO A 1 -2.58 -29.94 -2.11
N LEU A 2 -3.62 -29.11 -2.21
CA LEU A 2 -4.89 -29.55 -2.80
C LEU A 2 -4.61 -29.93 -4.26
N ALA A 3 -4.87 -31.19 -4.63
CA ALA A 3 -4.51 -31.73 -5.93
C ALA A 3 -5.27 -31.06 -7.10
N GLY A 4 -4.65 -31.04 -8.28
CA GLY A 4 -5.27 -30.56 -9.52
C GLY A 4 -5.13 -29.05 -9.75
N ALA A 5 -6.15 -28.44 -10.35
CA ALA A 5 -6.21 -27.03 -10.74
C ALA A 5 -7.23 -26.29 -9.85
N PRO A 6 -6.87 -25.92 -8.61
CA PRO A 6 -7.82 -25.33 -7.69
C PRO A 6 -8.31 -23.97 -8.20
N ARG A 7 -9.62 -23.78 -8.13
CA ARG A 7 -10.27 -22.51 -8.44
C ARG A 7 -10.34 -21.67 -7.17
N ILE A 8 -9.61 -20.56 -7.13
CA ILE A 8 -9.51 -19.69 -5.97
C ILE A 8 -10.10 -18.31 -6.25
N ARG A 9 -10.43 -17.58 -5.19
CA ARG A 9 -10.79 -16.16 -5.25
C ARG A 9 -9.98 -15.43 -4.20
N ILE A 10 -9.33 -14.35 -4.60
CA ILE A 10 -8.56 -13.50 -3.69
C ILE A 10 -9.37 -12.23 -3.42
N ARG A 11 -9.54 -11.89 -2.14
CA ARG A 11 -10.31 -10.71 -1.70
C ARG A 11 -9.44 -9.87 -0.80
N VAL A 12 -9.14 -8.66 -1.24
CA VAL A 12 -8.47 -7.64 -0.43
C VAL A 12 -9.44 -6.47 -0.29
N ARG A 13 -9.85 -6.20 0.95
CA ARG A 13 -10.91 -5.24 1.29
C ARG A 13 -10.41 -4.34 2.42
N PRO A 14 -9.47 -3.43 2.14
CA PRO A 14 -9.06 -2.47 3.14
C PRO A 14 -10.23 -1.53 3.43
N LEU A 15 -10.27 -1.07 4.67
CA LEU A 15 -11.29 -0.18 5.18
C LEU A 15 -10.60 1.10 5.67
N ALA A 16 -11.17 2.24 5.33
CA ALA A 16 -10.76 3.55 5.85
C ALA A 16 -11.69 3.96 6.98
N ASP A 17 -11.23 4.90 7.82
CA ASP A 17 -12.08 5.57 8.82
C ASP A 17 -12.84 4.59 9.73
N TRP A 18 -12.13 3.58 10.26
CA TRP A 18 -12.70 2.51 11.10
C TRP A 18 -13.86 1.73 10.45
N GLY A 19 -13.84 1.59 9.12
CA GLY A 19 -14.90 0.87 8.39
C GLY A 19 -16.01 1.76 7.85
N ALA A 20 -15.95 3.08 8.07
CA ALA A 20 -16.96 4.00 7.55
C ALA A 20 -16.90 4.16 6.02
N ARG A 21 -15.76 3.85 5.39
CA ARG A 21 -15.57 4.07 3.94
C ARG A 21 -14.69 3.01 3.28
N VAL A 22 -15.03 2.69 2.03
CA VAL A 22 -14.16 1.95 1.13
C VAL A 22 -13.15 2.93 0.51
N PRO A 23 -11.84 2.72 0.68
CA PRO A 23 -10.83 3.64 0.19
C PRO A 23 -10.81 3.67 -1.35
N GLU A 24 -10.48 4.83 -1.90
CA GLU A 24 -10.16 4.95 -3.32
C GLU A 24 -8.95 4.08 -3.66
N SER A 25 -8.94 3.54 -4.88
CA SER A 25 -7.87 2.64 -5.32
C SER A 25 -7.30 3.03 -6.67
N THR A 26 -5.98 2.92 -6.80
CA THR A 26 -5.27 3.00 -8.08
C THR A 26 -4.52 1.69 -8.31
N TRP A 27 -4.16 1.39 -9.56
CA TRP A 27 -3.44 0.16 -9.87
C TRP A 27 -2.42 0.35 -10.99
N GLY A 28 -1.33 -0.41 -10.91
CA GLY A 28 -0.34 -0.57 -11.96
C GLY A 28 -0.42 -1.96 -12.60
N SER A 29 0.68 -2.46 -13.16
CA SER A 29 0.72 -3.78 -13.79
C SER A 29 0.74 -4.94 -12.79
N ASN A 30 1.38 -4.73 -11.64
CA ASN A 30 1.64 -5.77 -10.63
C ASN A 30 1.26 -5.32 -9.21
N HIS A 31 0.52 -4.22 -9.06
CA HIS A 31 0.18 -3.70 -7.76
C HIS A 31 -1.14 -2.94 -7.74
N VAL A 32 -1.83 -3.01 -6.60
CA VAL A 32 -2.99 -2.17 -6.26
C VAL A 32 -2.61 -1.30 -5.07
N ARG A 33 -2.95 -0.02 -5.12
CA ARG A 33 -2.80 0.93 -4.02
C ARG A 33 -4.17 1.35 -3.54
N TRP A 34 -4.36 1.45 -2.24
CA TRP A 34 -5.53 2.04 -1.61
C TRP A 34 -5.13 3.26 -0.80
N LEU A 35 -5.88 4.35 -0.96
CA LEU A 35 -5.69 5.60 -0.22
C LEU A 35 -6.44 5.55 1.10
N LEU A 36 -5.72 5.37 2.21
CA LEU A 36 -6.24 5.47 3.57
C LEU A 36 -5.91 6.87 4.15
N PRO A 37 -6.55 7.30 5.26
CA PRO A 37 -6.36 8.64 5.80
C PRO A 37 -4.90 8.99 6.15
N ASP A 38 -4.19 8.05 6.78
CA ASP A 38 -2.84 8.30 7.30
C ASP A 38 -1.71 7.75 6.41
N PHE A 39 -2.02 6.80 5.54
CA PHE A 39 -1.03 6.13 4.70
C PHE A 39 -1.67 5.52 3.45
N ASN A 40 -0.83 5.13 2.49
CA ASN A 40 -1.27 4.34 1.34
C ASN A 40 -0.97 2.87 1.60
N LEU A 41 -1.94 1.98 1.35
CA LEU A 41 -1.71 0.54 1.40
C LEU A 41 -1.40 0.03 0.00
N ARG A 42 -0.31 -0.72 -0.19
CA ARG A 42 0.03 -1.37 -1.47
C ARG A 42 0.00 -2.88 -1.33
N LEU A 43 -0.73 -3.51 -2.24
CA LEU A 43 -0.58 -4.93 -2.57
C LEU A 43 0.29 -5.04 -3.81
N THR A 44 1.40 -5.76 -3.72
CA THR A 44 2.21 -6.18 -4.87
C THR A 44 1.99 -7.67 -5.10
N THR A 45 1.72 -8.07 -6.33
CA THR A 45 1.47 -9.47 -6.69
C THR A 45 1.83 -9.78 -8.14
N ASP A 46 2.21 -11.03 -8.38
CA ASP A 46 2.34 -11.64 -9.71
C ASP A 46 1.06 -12.34 -10.19
N ALA A 47 -0.01 -12.34 -9.38
CA ALA A 47 -1.33 -12.76 -9.82
C ALA A 47 -1.86 -11.82 -10.92
N PRO A 48 -2.72 -12.29 -11.84
CA PRO A 48 -3.35 -11.40 -12.79
C PRO A 48 -4.26 -10.40 -12.06
N LEU A 49 -3.85 -9.13 -12.07
CA LEU A 49 -4.37 -8.09 -11.19
C LEU A 49 -5.88 -7.88 -11.31
N ARG A 50 -6.44 -8.06 -12.51
CA ARG A 50 -7.88 -7.98 -12.78
C ARG A 50 -8.71 -8.90 -11.87
N PHE A 51 -8.24 -10.12 -11.61
CA PHE A 51 -8.97 -11.08 -10.78
C PHE A 51 -8.94 -10.69 -9.31
N VAL A 52 -7.82 -10.12 -8.87
CA VAL A 52 -7.65 -9.62 -7.50
C VAL A 52 -8.50 -8.38 -7.27
N ARG A 53 -8.44 -7.41 -8.19
CA ARG A 53 -9.21 -6.15 -8.12
C ARG A 53 -10.71 -6.39 -8.18
N ASP A 54 -11.16 -7.19 -9.16
CA ASP A 54 -12.58 -7.43 -9.40
C ASP A 54 -13.13 -8.56 -8.50
N GLN A 55 -12.27 -9.14 -7.64
CA GLN A 55 -12.61 -10.24 -6.72
C GLN A 55 -13.26 -11.44 -7.44
N THR A 56 -12.83 -11.69 -8.68
CA THR A 56 -13.35 -12.75 -9.53
C THR A 56 -12.52 -14.03 -9.36
N PRO A 57 -13.16 -15.21 -9.37
CA PRO A 57 -12.45 -16.47 -9.20
C PRO A 57 -11.61 -16.83 -10.44
N PHE A 58 -10.45 -17.44 -10.23
CA PHE A 58 -9.55 -17.90 -11.29
C PHE A 58 -8.86 -19.22 -10.90
N ILE A 59 -8.23 -19.89 -11.87
CA ILE A 59 -7.49 -21.13 -11.65
C ILE A 59 -6.07 -20.78 -11.18
N LEU A 60 -5.64 -21.36 -10.05
CA LEU A 60 -4.27 -21.22 -9.56
C LEU A 60 -3.37 -22.20 -10.34
N ALA A 61 -2.81 -21.74 -11.45
CA ALA A 61 -1.97 -22.55 -12.33
C ALA A 61 -0.51 -22.67 -11.83
N HIS A 62 -0.05 -21.70 -11.04
CA HIS A 62 1.28 -21.64 -10.47
C HIS A 62 1.24 -21.01 -9.08
N THR A 63 2.33 -21.10 -8.34
CA THR A 63 2.51 -20.36 -7.09
C THR A 63 2.37 -18.86 -7.36
N VAL A 64 1.61 -18.18 -6.52
CA VAL A 64 1.38 -16.73 -6.59
C VAL A 64 1.97 -16.11 -5.34
N HIS A 65 2.68 -15.01 -5.52
CA HIS A 65 3.27 -14.21 -4.46
C HIS A 65 2.46 -12.94 -4.22
N MET A 66 2.25 -12.61 -2.95
CA MET A 66 1.51 -11.43 -2.52
C MET A 66 2.23 -10.79 -1.35
N VAL A 67 2.50 -9.50 -1.47
CA VAL A 67 3.05 -8.68 -0.39
C VAL A 67 2.11 -7.51 -0.18
N LEU A 68 1.54 -7.43 1.02
CA LEU A 68 0.70 -6.33 1.44
C LEU A 68 1.46 -5.49 2.47
N GLY A 69 1.59 -4.19 2.24
CA GLY A 69 2.32 -3.32 3.13
C GLY A 69 1.98 -1.86 2.93
N VAL A 70 2.47 -1.02 3.85
CA VAL A 70 2.41 0.42 3.69
C VAL A 70 3.26 0.81 2.50
N ASP A 71 2.65 1.52 1.56
CA ASP A 71 3.34 2.15 0.47
C ASP A 71 3.87 3.48 0.97
N GLU A 72 5.07 3.45 1.57
CA GLU A 72 5.61 4.59 2.29
C GLU A 72 5.43 5.89 1.50
N PRO A 73 4.51 6.77 1.94
CA PRO A 73 4.70 8.17 1.67
C PRO A 73 5.83 8.59 2.59
N TRP A 74 6.94 9.08 2.03
CA TRP A 74 7.87 9.90 2.79
C TRP A 74 7.08 11.05 3.41
N ILE A 75 6.67 10.89 4.66
CA ILE A 75 6.21 12.02 5.46
C ILE A 75 7.49 12.78 5.78
N ALA A 76 7.87 13.66 4.85
CA ALA A 76 8.54 14.89 5.25
C ALA A 76 7.57 15.54 6.24
N ARG A 77 7.73 15.24 7.54
CA ARG A 77 7.32 16.18 8.57
C ARG A 77 8.17 17.39 8.27
N CYS A 78 7.64 18.34 7.52
CA CYS A 78 8.11 19.69 7.56
C CYS A 78 7.37 20.31 8.75
N PRO A 79 7.94 20.39 9.96
CA PRO A 79 7.46 21.37 10.90
C PRO A 79 7.89 22.71 10.31
N ALA A 80 7.06 23.28 9.44
CA ALA A 80 7.09 24.70 9.17
C ALA A 80 6.63 25.42 10.44
N THR A 81 7.45 25.39 11.50
CA THR A 81 7.48 26.27 12.67
C THR A 81 8.65 25.79 13.55
N TRP A 82 9.85 26.33 13.34
CA TRP A 82 10.73 26.73 14.44
C TRP A 82 11.65 27.84 13.91
N THR A 83 11.14 29.04 14.04
CA THR A 83 11.91 30.27 13.96
C THR A 83 12.73 30.40 15.26
N ARG A 84 13.95 30.90 15.10
CA ARG A 84 14.76 31.71 16.03
C ARG A 84 15.80 31.03 16.95
N HIS A 85 17.02 31.56 16.76
CA HIS A 85 18.15 31.68 17.68
C HIS A 85 19.00 30.43 17.94
N CYS A 86 20.08 30.32 17.17
CA CYS A 86 21.44 30.45 17.74
C CYS A 86 22.44 30.70 16.63
N ALA A 87 22.76 31.99 16.41
CA ALA A 87 24.00 32.37 15.78
C ALA A 87 25.11 32.05 16.79
N ILE A 88 26.03 31.16 16.44
CA ILE A 88 27.29 30.98 17.15
C ILE A 88 28.20 32.13 16.66
N PRO A 89 28.69 33.04 17.51
CA PRO A 89 29.68 34.02 17.08
C PRO A 89 31.01 33.31 16.79
N PRO A 90 31.82 33.78 15.81
CA PRO A 90 33.16 33.25 15.62
C PRO A 90 34.00 33.64 16.84
N THR A 91 34.55 32.66 17.55
CA THR A 91 35.57 32.94 18.55
C THR A 91 36.91 32.97 17.83
N ILE A 92 37.49 34.17 17.76
CA ILE A 92 38.87 34.40 17.39
C ILE A 92 39.74 33.92 18.56
N GLY A 93 40.71 33.08 18.27
CA GLY A 93 41.80 32.65 19.16
C GLY A 93 42.97 32.21 18.31
#